data_AF-A0A258FUM0-F1
#
_entry.id   AF-A0A258FUM0-F1
#
_cell.length_a   1.000
_cell.length_b   1.000
_cell.length_c   1.000
_cell.angle_alpha   90.00
_cell.angle_beta   90.00
_cell.angle_gamma   90.00
#
_symmetry.space_group_name_H-M   'P 1'
#
loop_
_entity.id
_entity.type
_entity.pdbx_description
1 polymer ?
#
loop_
_entity_poly.entity_id
_entity_poly.type
_entity_poly.pdbx_seq_one_letter_code
_entity_poly.pdbx_strand_id
1 'polypeptide(L)' 'MSIVLARRLRGFHDLLEMALRDERARPRPDDRTVAGIKKKKLAIKDRLAVFDGRQMPSASR' A
#
# COMPACT_ATOMS: atom_id res chain seq x y z
N MET A 1 16.02 -3.82 -12.02
CA MET A 1 15.14 -2.63 -11.84
C MET A 1 14.00 -2.85 -10.84
N SER A 2 14.13 -3.73 -9.84
CA SER A 2 13.03 -4.07 -8.89
C SER A 2 13.11 -3.32 -7.54
N ILE A 3 14.32 -3.06 -7.04
CA ILE A 3 14.54 -2.50 -5.69
C ILE A 3 14.01 -1.06 -5.56
N VAL A 4 14.18 -0.24 -6.60
CA VAL A 4 13.69 1.16 -6.60
C VAL A 4 12.17 1.21 -6.59
N LEU A 5 11.52 0.30 -7.30
CA LEU A 5 10.06 0.23 -7.35
C LEU A 5 9.48 -0.23 -6.01
N ALA A 6 10.07 -1.27 -5.41
CA ALA A 6 9.70 -1.73 -4.07
C ALA A 6 9.91 -0.63 -3.01
N ARG A 7 11.00 0.13 -3.09
CA ARG A 7 11.26 1.27 -2.19
C ARG A 7 10.26 2.41 -2.39
N ARG A 8 9.85 2.71 -3.63
CA ARG A 8 8.79 3.69 -3.91
C ARG A 8 7.42 3.23 -3.40
N LEU A 9 7.08 1.95 -3.57
CA LEU A 9 5.85 1.35 -3.05
C LEU A 9 5.79 1.42 -1.52
N ARG A 10 6.92 1.15 -0.83
CA ARG A 10 7.03 1.33 0.62
C ARG A 10 6.88 2.79 1.05
N GLY A 11 7.53 3.74 0.37
CA GLY A 11 7.36 5.16 0.68
C GLY A 11 5.91 5.65 0.49
N PHE A 12 5.24 5.18 -0.56
CA PHE A 12 3.80 5.45 -0.75
C PHE A 12 2.93 4.83 0.34
N HIS A 13 3.31 3.64 0.85
CA HIS A 13 2.62 3.00 1.95
C HIS A 13 2.72 3.83 3.23
N ASP A 14 3.92 4.33 3.57
CA ASP A 14 4.14 5.16 4.76
C ASP A 14 3.36 6.48 4.67
N LEU A 15 3.32 7.11 3.49
CA LEU A 15 2.52 8.33 3.27
C LEU A 15 1.02 8.08 3.46
N LEU A 16 0.51 6.93 3.00
CA LEU A 16 -0.89 6.56 3.20
C LEU A 16 -1.20 6.25 4.67
N GLU A 17 -0.27 5.62 5.40
CA GLU A 17 -0.41 5.38 6.84
C GLU A 17 -0.41 6.69 7.64
N MET A 18 0.46 7.64 7.29
CA MET A 18 0.45 8.98 7.90
C MET A 18 -0.87 9.70 7.61
N ALA A 19 -1.36 9.69 6.37
CA ALA A 19 -2.64 10.28 6.01
C ALA A 19 -3.82 9.61 6.75
N LEU A 20 -3.79 8.29 6.94
CA LEU A 20 -4.79 7.55 7.72
C LEU A 20 -4.76 7.93 9.20
N ARG A 21 -3.57 8.12 9.77
CA ARG A 21 -3.40 8.54 11.17
C ARG A 21 -3.86 9.97 11.37
N ASP A 22 -3.52 10.87 10.46
CA ASP A 22 -3.97 12.27 10.49
C ASP A 22 -5.50 12.36 10.41
N GLU A 23 -6.11 11.64 9.47
CA GLU A 23 -7.57 11.62 9.30
C GLU A 23 -8.28 10.96 10.51
N ARG A 24 -7.71 9.91 11.12
CA ARG A 24 -8.25 9.30 12.35
C ARG A 24 -8.04 10.15 13.60
N ALA A 25 -7.03 11.01 13.61
CA ALA A 25 -6.78 11.95 14.70
C ALA A 25 -7.73 13.17 14.64
N ARG A 26 -8.43 13.38 13.52
CA ARG A 26 -9.45 14.43 13.44
C ARG A 26 -10.67 14.09 14.30
N PRO A 27 -11.29 15.11 14.94
CA PRO A 27 -12.48 14.92 15.78
C PRO A 27 -13.73 14.46 15.00
N ARG A 28 -13.70 14.51 13.67
CA ARG A 28 -14.69 13.89 12.77
C ARG A 28 -13.95 13.21 11.61
N PRO A 29 -13.52 11.96 11.77
CA PRO A 29 -12.92 11.22 10.67
C PRO A 29 -13.98 10.99 9.61
N ASP A 30 -13.72 11.42 8.38
CA ASP A 30 -14.62 11.14 7.27
C ASP A 30 -14.41 9.70 6.82
N ASP A 31 -15.37 8.83 7.14
CA ASP A 31 -15.27 7.39 6.86
C ASP A 31 -15.12 7.10 5.36
N ARG A 32 -15.62 7.98 4.47
CA ARG A 32 -15.38 7.86 3.03
C ARG A 32 -13.93 8.17 2.67
N THR A 33 -13.32 9.17 3.31
CA THR A 33 -11.89 9.47 3.14
C THR A 33 -11.02 8.33 3.67
N VAL A 34 -11.35 7.80 4.85
CA VAL A 34 -10.69 6.63 5.45
C VAL A 34 -10.82 5.40 4.54
N ALA A 35 -12.01 5.12 4.01
CA ALA A 35 -12.25 4.04 3.06
C ALA A 35 -11.48 4.25 1.74
N GLY A 36 -11.40 5.49 1.26
CA GLY A 36 -10.60 5.86 0.10
C GLY A 36 -9.10 5.61 0.30
N ILE A 37 -8.55 5.99 1.46
CA ILE A 37 -7.15 5.74 1.81
C ILE A 37 -6.88 4.24 1.95
N LYS A 38 -7.77 3.49 2.61
CA LYS A 38 -7.69 2.02 2.70
C LYS A 38 -7.72 1.34 1.33
N LYS A 39 -8.56 1.79 0.40
CA LYS A 39 -8.63 1.25 -0.96
C LYS A 39 -7.32 1.47 -1.73
N LYS A 40 -6.70 2.64 -1.58
CA LYS A 40 -5.36 2.93 -2.14
C LYS A 40 -4.29 2.04 -1.52
N LYS A 41 -4.32 1.84 -0.19
CA LYS A 41 -3.42 0.93 0.54
C LYS A 41 -3.56 -0.52 0.04
N LEU A 42 -4.78 -0.98 -0.20
CA LEU A 42 -5.05 -2.31 -0.73
C LEU A 42 -4.51 -2.47 -2.16
N ALA A 43 -4.70 -1.48 -3.04
CA ALA A 43 -4.18 -1.52 -4.41
C ALA A 43 -2.64 -1.58 -4.47
N ILE A 44 -1.95 -0.89 -3.56
CA ILE A 44 -0.48 -0.97 -3.43
C ILE A 44 -0.05 -2.34 -2.93
N LYS A 45 -0.77 -2.91 -1.95
CA LYS A 45 -0.51 -4.26 -1.44
C LYS A 45 -0.71 -5.31 -2.53
N ASP A 46 -1.74 -5.17 -3.34
CA ASP A 46 -2.02 -6.04 -4.48
C ASP A 46 -0.93 -5.94 -5.55
N ARG A 47 -0.51 -4.71 -5.91
CA ARG A 47 0.66 -4.51 -6.78
C ARG A 47 1.92 -5.13 -6.19
N LEU A 48 2.20 -4.96 -4.89
CA LEU A 48 3.32 -5.60 -4.23
C LEU A 48 3.22 -7.12 -4.30
N ALA A 49 2.04 -7.71 -4.07
CA ALA A 49 1.82 -9.15 -4.18
C ALA A 49 2.03 -9.67 -5.62
N VAL A 50 1.65 -8.90 -6.64
CA VAL A 50 1.95 -9.21 -8.04
C VAL A 50 3.45 -9.11 -8.33
N PHE A 51 4.15 -8.14 -7.74
CA PHE A 51 5.61 -8.00 -7.87
C PHE A 51 6.36 -9.12 -7.15
N ASP A 52 5.91 -9.51 -5.95
CA ASP A 52 6.46 -10.59 -5.13
C ASP A 52 6.18 -11.96 -5.79
N GLY A 53 4.94 -12.16 -6.26
CA GLY A 53 4.53 -13.32 -7.04
C GLY A 53 5.23 -13.44 -8.40
N ARG A 54 5.59 -12.32 -9.06
CA ARG A 54 6.47 -12.35 -10.25
C ARG A 54 7.93 -12.61 -9.91
N GLN A 55 8.37 -12.42 -8.67
CA GLN A 55 9.70 -12.82 -8.21
C GLN A 55 9.78 -14.31 -7.83
N MET A 56 8.64 -15.00 -7.75
CA MET A 56 8.54 -16.46 -7.80
C MET A 56 8.09 -16.96 -9.18
N PRO A 57 8.96 -17.02 -10.20
CA PRO A 57 8.89 -18.11 -11.15
C PRO A 57 9.62 -19.31 -10.54
N SER A 58 8.95 -20.47 -10.51
CA SER A 58 9.57 -21.78 -10.26
C SER A 58 10.02 -22.08 -8.82
N ALA A 59 9.06 -22.49 -8.00
CA ALA A 59 9.26 -23.72 -7.22
C ALA A 59 8.44 -24.82 -7.89
N SER A 60 8.96 -25.36 -8.99
CA SER A 60 8.57 -26.67 -9.49
C SER A 60 9.06 -27.73 -8.49
N ARG A 61 8.15 -28.49 -7.88
CA ARG A 61 8.10 -29.96 -7.96
C ARG A 61 6.87 -30.51 -7.25
#